data_AF-A0A963I0U1-F1
#
_entry.id   AF-A0A963I0U1-F1
#
_cell.length_a   1.000
_cell.length_b   1.000
_cell.length_c   1.000
_cell.angle_alpha   90.00
_cell.angle_beta   90.00
_cell.angle_gamma   90.00
#
_symmetry.space_group_name_H-M   'P 1'
#
loop_
_entity.id
_entity.type
_entity.pdbx_description
1 polymer ?
#
loop_
_entity_poly.entity_id
_entity_poly.type
_entity_poly.pdbx_seq_one_letter_code
_entity_poly.pdbx_strand_id
1 'polypeptide(L)'
;MQYIGTTFTRGLLAAAITASLAACGGGSSSDSSNLIEADVSAGSGGSFSNANGKITVEVPAGALAEDAVLTVSKVSDGSLATASAFADDDFASDAYRIRVRTRAGQDVTLDKPIKLVLRAERAPTHPTLGEVARFQDGEWQRINASFFRHLSQNAVALTSTSETTVRVVMRTLQRTSGDAVSRGQAVMMDETFGNEAFFGGVIGLHTLLEGVTPADTVALGVQVDITKLPQSVIDLMTGSDLAAKDAALSDPATTRVLLQNDAVIGVRARFDGNGNMVSAGLTCALCHVNAAPTEFQLSSGTVALPIGAPQFDGVPNSKIDAGAILALTPFVQGLGDGGATAAVLNGWGPGNFDIRALPDNVLEDGVVNPTNNPPIWNFVDLESQGYLFGWDGLFVNDGSNNNALASQAEAVFDLVMHGNGAFGTSAGTLPPELSVAPPQALLDALAQAEASQPGNDVTADKLLDLQAWMRSITSPAPGAYDETLAERGFELFHGDAGCVACHQSAELTGPGTFTAITNPQGGLAGGIKVPSLRGISHTAPYLSDGSVPTLEAAVDGVLQVLEGIDPTRPDFSADDRAALVEYLKSL
;
A
#
# COMPACT_ATOMS: atom_id res chain seq x y z
N MET A 1 41.49 -54.42 8.68
CA MET A 1 40.99 -55.13 7.49
C MET A 1 40.94 -54.11 6.35
N GLN A 2 42.06 -53.90 5.63
CA GLN A 2 42.42 -54.54 4.34
C GLN A 2 41.39 -54.23 3.23
N TYR A 3 41.68 -53.25 2.36
CA TYR A 3 42.28 -53.35 1.00
C TYR A 3 41.29 -53.93 -0.03
N ILE A 4 40.99 -53.27 -1.17
CA ILE A 4 41.69 -53.24 -2.48
C ILE A 4 40.94 -52.15 -3.33
N GLY A 5 41.47 -51.27 -4.19
CA GLY A 5 42.78 -51.11 -4.83
C GLY A 5 42.73 -51.47 -6.33
N THR A 6 42.39 -50.53 -7.24
CA THR A 6 42.77 -50.66 -8.67
C THR A 6 42.98 -49.31 -9.37
N THR A 7 44.20 -49.20 -9.90
CA THR A 7 44.81 -48.14 -10.70
C THR A 7 44.49 -48.34 -12.19
N PHE A 8 44.28 -47.29 -12.99
CA PHE A 8 44.48 -47.37 -14.44
C PHE A 8 45.19 -46.12 -15.02
N THR A 9 46.43 -46.43 -15.38
CA THR A 9 47.46 -45.89 -16.29
C THR A 9 47.11 -44.81 -17.32
N ARG A 10 47.99 -43.80 -17.37
CA ARG A 10 48.21 -42.86 -18.49
C ARG A 10 48.80 -43.58 -19.71
N GLY A 11 48.25 -43.31 -20.89
CA GLY A 11 48.85 -43.66 -22.19
C GLY A 11 48.93 -42.44 -23.10
N LEU A 12 50.15 -42.01 -23.43
CA LEU A 12 50.46 -41.04 -24.46
C LEU A 12 50.05 -41.57 -25.84
N LEU A 13 49.51 -40.71 -26.70
CA LEU A 13 49.73 -40.80 -28.14
C LEU A 13 50.02 -39.39 -28.68
N ALA A 14 51.14 -39.29 -29.39
CA ALA A 14 51.66 -38.07 -30.00
C ALA A 14 51.60 -38.18 -31.54
N ALA A 15 51.75 -37.01 -32.18
CA ALA A 15 51.91 -36.71 -33.61
C ALA A 15 50.59 -36.51 -34.40
N ALA A 16 50.43 -35.51 -35.27
CA ALA A 16 51.43 -34.68 -35.95
C ALA A 16 50.93 -33.23 -36.14
N ILE A 17 51.88 -32.31 -36.06
CA ILE A 17 51.76 -30.88 -36.34
C ILE A 17 51.97 -30.67 -37.85
N THR A 18 51.03 -30.00 -38.51
CA THR A 18 51.29 -29.26 -39.76
C THR A 18 50.81 -27.84 -39.56
N ALA A 19 51.80 -26.94 -39.43
CA ALA A 19 51.62 -25.51 -39.47
C ALA A 19 51.39 -25.06 -40.92
N SER A 20 50.37 -24.23 -41.13
CA SER A 20 50.26 -23.34 -42.29
C SER A 20 49.96 -21.94 -41.77
N LEU A 21 50.75 -21.00 -42.30
CA LEU A 21 50.96 -19.65 -41.80
C LEU A 21 49.69 -18.80 -41.71
N ALA A 22 49.71 -17.92 -40.71
CA ALA A 22 48.89 -16.74 -40.57
C ALA A 22 48.95 -15.84 -41.82
N ALA A 23 47.79 -15.41 -42.28
CA ALA A 23 47.62 -14.11 -42.93
C ALA A 23 46.83 -13.24 -41.96
N CYS A 24 47.51 -12.21 -41.43
CA CYS A 24 46.88 -11.14 -40.66
C CYS A 24 45.86 -10.41 -41.54
N GLY A 25 44.60 -10.44 -41.13
CA GLY A 25 43.56 -9.54 -41.57
C GLY A 25 42.83 -9.05 -40.33
N GLY A 26 43.15 -7.83 -39.88
CA GLY A 26 42.44 -7.20 -38.78
C GLY A 26 40.96 -7.05 -39.14
N GLY A 27 40.10 -7.55 -38.25
CA GLY A 27 38.66 -7.36 -38.30
C GLY A 27 38.13 -7.54 -36.89
N SER A 28 37.85 -6.43 -36.22
CA SER A 28 37.06 -6.40 -35.01
C SER A 28 35.63 -6.87 -35.32
N SER A 29 35.33 -8.15 -35.14
CA SER A 29 33.96 -8.64 -35.13
C SER A 29 33.43 -8.61 -33.70
N SER A 30 32.81 -7.50 -33.33
CA SER A 30 31.79 -7.54 -32.27
C SER A 30 30.61 -8.34 -32.84
N ASP A 31 30.44 -9.59 -32.40
CA ASP A 31 29.24 -10.35 -32.68
C ASP A 31 28.02 -9.62 -32.11
N SER A 32 27.26 -8.95 -32.97
CA SER A 32 25.92 -8.44 -32.68
C SER A 32 24.95 -8.89 -33.77
N SER A 33 24.88 -10.22 -34.00
CA SER A 33 23.81 -10.78 -34.83
C SER A 33 22.47 -10.49 -34.17
N ASN A 34 21.48 -10.06 -34.96
CA ASN A 34 20.11 -9.95 -34.50
C ASN A 34 19.63 -11.31 -33.98
N LEU A 35 19.10 -11.32 -32.75
CA LEU A 35 18.44 -12.48 -32.14
C LEU A 35 17.06 -12.72 -32.75
N ILE A 36 16.41 -11.64 -33.18
CA ILE A 36 15.17 -11.62 -33.95
C ILE A 36 15.36 -10.60 -35.07
N GLU A 37 15.04 -10.98 -36.30
CA GLU A 37 14.90 -10.10 -37.45
C GLU A 37 13.70 -10.61 -38.25
N ALA A 38 12.61 -9.84 -38.28
CA ALA A 38 11.35 -10.28 -38.84
C ALA A 38 10.58 -9.13 -39.50
N ASP A 39 9.95 -9.42 -40.64
CA ASP A 39 8.92 -8.57 -41.22
C ASP A 39 7.66 -8.61 -40.34
N VAL A 40 7.11 -7.44 -40.03
CA VAL A 40 5.89 -7.26 -39.23
C VAL A 40 4.84 -6.59 -40.11
N SER A 41 3.70 -7.25 -40.29
CA SER A 41 2.60 -6.66 -41.03
C SER A 41 1.85 -5.64 -40.17
N ALA A 42 1.56 -4.46 -40.74
CA ALA A 42 0.71 -3.47 -40.06
C ALA A 42 -0.70 -4.01 -39.75
N GLY A 43 -1.28 -4.77 -40.68
CA GLY A 43 -2.65 -5.26 -40.58
C GLY A 43 -2.82 -6.38 -39.55
N SER A 44 -1.88 -7.32 -39.46
CA SER A 44 -2.00 -8.49 -38.57
C SER A 44 -1.11 -8.43 -37.33
N GLY A 45 -0.06 -7.61 -37.30
CA GLY A 45 0.95 -7.66 -36.26
C GLY A 45 1.66 -9.03 -36.22
N GLY A 46 2.08 -9.47 -35.03
CA GLY A 46 2.66 -10.79 -34.81
C GLY A 46 3.32 -10.97 -33.43
N SER A 47 3.68 -12.21 -33.09
CA SER A 47 4.48 -12.56 -31.91
C SER A 47 5.81 -13.16 -32.34
N PHE A 48 6.91 -12.56 -31.90
CA PHE A 48 8.26 -12.86 -32.39
C PHE A 48 9.16 -13.22 -31.21
N SER A 49 9.61 -14.46 -31.14
CA SER A 49 10.45 -14.97 -30.06
C SER A 49 11.84 -15.34 -30.58
N ASN A 50 12.87 -15.12 -29.78
CA ASN A 50 14.20 -15.61 -30.11
C ASN A 50 14.29 -17.15 -29.91
N ALA A 51 15.34 -17.77 -30.45
CA ALA A 51 15.45 -19.23 -30.51
C ALA A 51 15.45 -19.94 -29.14
N ASN A 52 15.84 -19.26 -28.06
CA ASN A 52 15.87 -19.82 -26.71
C ASN A 52 14.70 -19.35 -25.83
N GLY A 53 13.74 -18.60 -26.37
CA GLY A 53 12.56 -18.10 -25.68
C GLY A 53 12.87 -17.14 -24.52
N LYS A 54 14.04 -16.47 -24.53
CA LYS A 54 14.38 -15.48 -23.49
C LYS A 54 13.72 -14.13 -23.72
N ILE A 55 13.38 -13.80 -24.96
CA ILE A 55 12.68 -12.56 -25.31
C ILE A 55 11.65 -12.83 -26.39
N THR A 56 10.45 -12.31 -26.16
CA THR A 56 9.36 -12.26 -27.13
C THR A 56 8.88 -10.82 -27.25
N VAL A 57 8.64 -10.38 -28.48
CA VAL A 57 8.01 -9.10 -28.79
C VAL A 57 6.71 -9.38 -29.51
N GLU A 58 5.60 -8.88 -28.97
CA GLU A 58 4.27 -8.97 -29.58
C GLU A 58 3.85 -7.59 -30.08
N VAL A 59 3.61 -7.51 -31.38
CA VAL A 59 3.12 -6.31 -32.04
C VAL A 59 1.63 -6.52 -32.33
N PRO A 60 0.71 -5.77 -31.71
CA PRO A 60 -0.71 -5.95 -31.96
C PRO A 60 -1.11 -5.51 -33.37
N ALA A 61 -2.19 -6.09 -33.88
CA ALA A 61 -2.78 -5.66 -35.16
C ALA A 61 -3.16 -4.17 -35.13
N GLY A 62 -2.74 -3.44 -36.17
CA GLY A 62 -2.94 -2.00 -36.28
C GLY A 62 -2.06 -1.16 -35.36
N ALA A 63 -1.01 -1.72 -34.76
CA ALA A 63 -0.01 -0.92 -34.02
C ALA A 63 0.88 -0.07 -34.93
N LEU A 64 0.96 -0.41 -36.22
CA LEU A 64 1.81 0.22 -37.21
C LEU A 64 0.96 0.78 -38.36
N ALA A 65 1.35 1.93 -38.89
CA ALA A 65 0.70 2.53 -40.07
C ALA A 65 1.06 1.82 -41.39
N GLU A 66 2.23 1.18 -41.45
CA GLU A 66 2.72 0.41 -42.61
C GLU A 66 3.60 -0.77 -42.15
N ASP A 67 3.86 -1.73 -43.06
CA ASP A 67 4.72 -2.87 -42.77
C ASP A 67 6.13 -2.44 -42.32
N ALA A 68 6.63 -3.09 -41.29
CA ALA A 68 7.89 -2.75 -40.63
C ALA A 68 8.80 -3.97 -40.50
N VAL A 69 10.04 -3.72 -40.07
CA VAL A 69 11.02 -4.73 -39.68
C VAL A 69 11.26 -4.58 -38.18
N LEU A 70 11.03 -5.66 -37.44
CA LEU A 70 11.43 -5.80 -36.05
C LEU A 70 12.84 -6.38 -35.98
N THR A 71 13.73 -5.73 -35.24
CA THR A 71 15.04 -6.27 -34.86
C THR A 71 15.19 -6.29 -33.34
N VAL A 72 15.74 -7.38 -32.83
CA VAL A 72 16.13 -7.52 -31.42
C VAL A 72 17.57 -7.98 -31.36
N SER A 73 18.40 -7.27 -30.61
CA SER A 73 19.83 -7.60 -30.42
C SER A 73 20.19 -7.57 -28.94
N LYS A 74 21.13 -8.42 -28.53
CA LYS A 74 21.69 -8.36 -27.17
C LYS A 74 22.62 -7.15 -27.06
N VAL A 75 22.55 -6.42 -25.95
CA VAL A 75 23.45 -5.32 -25.63
C VAL A 75 24.48 -5.80 -24.61
N SER A 76 25.75 -5.41 -24.78
CA SER A 76 26.80 -5.73 -23.82
C SER A 76 26.70 -4.82 -22.59
N ASP A 77 26.70 -5.39 -21.39
CA ASP A 77 26.63 -4.63 -20.14
C ASP A 77 27.76 -3.60 -20.02
N GLY A 78 28.96 -3.89 -20.52
CA GLY A 78 30.08 -2.93 -20.52
C GLY A 78 29.86 -1.68 -21.39
N SER A 79 28.79 -1.64 -22.20
CA SER A 79 28.37 -0.47 -22.99
C SER A 79 27.22 0.32 -22.38
N LEU A 80 26.69 -0.16 -21.24
CA LEU A 80 25.59 0.46 -20.51
C LEU A 80 26.14 1.10 -19.24
N ALA A 81 25.66 2.29 -18.91
CA ALA A 81 26.09 2.99 -17.71
C ALA A 81 25.52 2.35 -16.45
N THR A 82 26.24 2.51 -15.33
CA THR A 82 25.87 1.99 -14.01
C THR A 82 24.96 2.93 -13.23
N ALA A 83 24.78 4.18 -13.67
CA ALA A 83 23.83 5.10 -13.04
C ALA A 83 22.40 4.57 -13.25
N SER A 84 21.70 4.33 -12.14
CA SER A 84 20.47 3.56 -12.16
C SER A 84 19.62 3.84 -10.91
N ALA A 85 18.30 3.76 -11.08
CA ALA A 85 17.37 3.63 -9.97
C ALA A 85 17.37 2.23 -9.31
N PHE A 86 18.22 1.31 -9.81
CA PHE A 86 18.32 -0.08 -9.40
C PHE A 86 19.71 -0.38 -8.86
N ALA A 87 19.81 -1.32 -7.92
CA ALA A 87 21.09 -1.87 -7.49
C ALA A 87 21.65 -2.85 -8.55
N ASP A 88 22.97 -3.05 -8.57
CA ASP A 88 23.63 -3.92 -9.55
C ASP A 88 23.09 -5.38 -9.50
N ASP A 89 22.65 -5.85 -8.34
CA ASP A 89 22.08 -7.19 -8.11
C ASP A 89 20.56 -7.29 -8.35
N ASP A 90 19.90 -6.18 -8.64
CA ASP A 90 18.49 -6.18 -9.06
C ASP A 90 18.35 -6.74 -10.49
N PHE A 91 19.37 -6.58 -11.32
CA PHE A 91 19.32 -7.02 -12.71
C PHE A 91 19.20 -8.55 -12.83
N ALA A 92 18.13 -9.02 -13.48
CA ALA A 92 17.75 -10.44 -13.53
C ALA A 92 17.56 -10.98 -14.95
N SER A 93 18.13 -10.32 -15.95
CA SER A 93 18.25 -10.83 -17.32
C SER A 93 19.38 -10.13 -18.07
N ASP A 94 19.74 -10.68 -19.23
CA ASP A 94 20.48 -9.97 -20.29
C ASP A 94 19.73 -8.68 -20.72
N ALA A 95 20.46 -7.68 -21.22
CA ALA A 95 19.89 -6.49 -21.84
C ALA A 95 19.64 -6.68 -23.34
N TYR A 96 18.49 -6.22 -23.82
CA TYR A 96 18.07 -6.34 -25.22
C TYR A 96 17.69 -4.99 -25.80
N ARG A 97 18.21 -4.68 -27.00
CA ARG A 97 17.77 -3.54 -27.80
C ARG A 97 16.73 -4.01 -28.80
N ILE A 98 15.56 -3.39 -28.76
CA ILE A 98 14.42 -3.64 -29.63
C ILE A 98 14.26 -2.43 -30.54
N ARG A 99 14.09 -2.67 -31.84
CA ARG A 99 13.79 -1.64 -32.84
C ARG A 99 12.73 -2.12 -33.79
N VAL A 100 11.72 -1.29 -34.02
CA VAL A 100 10.74 -1.43 -35.09
C VAL A 100 10.95 -0.25 -36.03
N ARG A 101 11.21 -0.52 -37.31
CA ARG A 101 11.45 0.52 -38.33
C ARG A 101 10.73 0.15 -39.61
N THR A 102 10.40 1.13 -40.45
CA THR A 102 9.85 0.83 -41.79
C THR A 102 10.84 -0.04 -42.56
N ARG A 103 10.39 -0.71 -43.64
CA ARG A 103 11.31 -1.46 -44.53
C ARG A 103 12.40 -0.56 -45.15
N ALA A 104 12.15 0.74 -45.22
CA ALA A 104 13.13 1.76 -45.64
C ALA A 104 14.12 2.17 -44.53
N GLY A 105 13.99 1.61 -43.32
CA GLY A 105 14.85 1.88 -42.17
C GLY A 105 14.51 3.16 -41.40
N GLN A 106 13.32 3.74 -41.61
CA GLN A 106 12.86 4.94 -40.93
C GLN A 106 12.15 4.60 -39.61
N ASP A 107 12.15 5.55 -38.67
CA ASP A 107 11.43 5.38 -37.41
C ASP A 107 9.92 5.31 -37.64
N VAL A 108 9.24 4.50 -36.83
CA VAL A 108 7.77 4.37 -36.85
C VAL A 108 7.17 4.96 -35.59
N THR A 109 5.95 5.48 -35.72
CA THR A 109 5.06 5.75 -34.59
C THR A 109 4.27 4.48 -34.30
N LEU A 110 4.11 4.14 -33.01
CA LEU A 110 3.28 3.03 -32.57
C LEU A 110 1.91 3.58 -32.13
N ASP A 111 0.86 3.23 -32.87
CA ASP A 111 -0.53 3.64 -32.56
C ASP A 111 -1.12 2.84 -31.38
N LYS A 112 -0.52 1.68 -31.09
CA LYS A 112 -0.80 0.84 -29.94
C LYS A 112 0.52 0.38 -29.33
N PRO A 113 0.62 0.24 -28.00
CA PRO A 113 1.82 -0.28 -27.39
C PRO A 113 2.13 -1.70 -27.87
N ILE A 114 3.41 -2.01 -28.05
CA ILE A 114 3.89 -3.38 -28.24
C ILE A 114 4.12 -4.02 -26.87
N LYS A 115 3.92 -5.33 -26.77
CA LYS A 115 4.16 -6.10 -25.55
C LYS A 115 5.53 -6.78 -25.59
N LEU A 116 6.29 -6.58 -24.54
CA LEU A 116 7.61 -7.18 -24.33
C LEU A 116 7.46 -8.27 -23.28
N VAL A 117 7.95 -9.47 -23.57
CA VAL A 117 8.00 -10.58 -22.61
C VAL A 117 9.45 -11.02 -22.48
N LEU A 118 10.01 -10.85 -21.29
CA LEU A 118 11.40 -11.15 -21.00
C LEU A 118 11.48 -12.21 -19.92
N ARG A 119 12.20 -13.30 -20.21
CA ARG A 119 12.45 -14.35 -19.23
C ARG A 119 13.45 -13.89 -18.19
N ALA A 120 13.05 -13.91 -16.94
CA ALA A 120 13.92 -13.61 -15.81
C ALA A 120 14.78 -14.83 -15.44
N GLU A 121 15.90 -14.61 -14.77
CA GLU A 121 16.75 -15.67 -14.23
C GLU A 121 16.19 -16.27 -12.93
N ARG A 122 15.40 -15.49 -12.20
CA ARG A 122 14.73 -15.87 -10.95
C ARG A 122 13.32 -15.26 -10.90
N ALA A 123 12.43 -15.84 -10.11
CA ALA A 123 11.17 -15.20 -9.72
C ALA A 123 11.40 -14.23 -8.54
N PRO A 124 10.66 -13.12 -8.45
CA PRO A 124 10.70 -12.25 -7.28
C PRO A 124 10.12 -12.96 -6.05
N THR A 125 10.63 -12.62 -4.88
CA THR A 125 10.03 -12.99 -3.59
C THR A 125 9.67 -11.70 -2.89
N HIS A 126 8.38 -11.53 -2.57
CA HIS A 126 7.89 -10.32 -1.89
C HIS A 126 8.73 -10.00 -0.64
N PRO A 127 9.16 -8.74 -0.40
CA PRO A 127 8.72 -7.49 -1.04
C PRO A 127 9.50 -7.09 -2.31
N THR A 128 10.19 -8.03 -2.95
CA THR A 128 10.78 -7.81 -4.28
C THR A 128 9.71 -7.90 -5.35
N LEU A 129 9.75 -7.01 -6.33
CA LEU A 129 8.88 -6.93 -7.49
C LEU A 129 9.68 -7.24 -8.75
N GLY A 130 9.13 -8.06 -9.63
CA GLY A 130 9.69 -8.28 -10.97
C GLY A 130 9.15 -7.24 -11.94
N GLU A 131 10.03 -6.41 -12.50
CA GLU A 131 9.66 -5.33 -13.42
C GLU A 131 10.54 -5.35 -14.67
N VAL A 132 10.14 -4.61 -15.71
CA VAL A 132 11.03 -4.31 -16.85
C VAL A 132 11.59 -2.90 -16.68
N ALA A 133 12.91 -2.80 -16.73
CA ALA A 133 13.61 -1.53 -16.80
C ALA A 133 13.89 -1.17 -18.26
N ARG A 134 13.87 0.14 -18.57
CA ARG A 134 14.35 0.69 -19.84
C ARG A 134 15.59 1.54 -19.61
N PHE A 135 16.52 1.51 -20.55
CA PHE A 135 17.68 2.38 -20.58
C PHE A 135 17.37 3.63 -21.40
N GLN A 136 17.38 4.79 -20.76
CA GLN A 136 17.05 6.08 -21.35
C GLN A 136 17.92 7.18 -20.72
N ASP A 137 18.39 8.13 -21.53
CA ASP A 137 19.19 9.29 -21.07
C ASP A 137 20.43 8.93 -20.24
N GLY A 138 21.02 7.77 -20.54
CA GLY A 138 22.21 7.27 -19.86
C GLY A 138 21.94 6.55 -18.53
N GLU A 139 20.67 6.30 -18.19
CA GLU A 139 20.29 5.64 -16.93
C GLU A 139 19.24 4.55 -17.14
N TRP A 140 19.20 3.58 -16.23
CA TRP A 140 18.10 2.62 -16.15
C TRP A 140 16.94 3.19 -15.35
N GLN A 141 15.76 3.20 -15.96
CA GLN A 141 14.51 3.71 -15.41
C GLN A 141 13.43 2.62 -15.43
N ARG A 142 12.44 2.73 -14.54
CA ARG A 142 11.27 1.83 -14.49
C ARG A 142 10.36 2.06 -15.70
N ILE A 143 9.70 1.00 -16.17
CA ILE A 143 8.54 1.10 -17.06
C ILE A 143 7.28 0.92 -16.19
N ASN A 144 6.44 1.97 -16.10
CA ASN A 144 5.23 1.94 -15.24
C ASN A 144 4.26 0.82 -15.65
N ALA A 145 4.18 0.50 -16.94
CA ALA A 145 3.45 -0.65 -17.46
C ALA A 145 4.31 -1.92 -17.38
N SER A 146 4.46 -2.49 -16.18
CA SER A 146 5.12 -3.77 -15.93
C SER A 146 4.21 -4.75 -15.17
N PHE A 147 4.29 -6.03 -15.50
CA PHE A 147 3.60 -7.14 -14.83
C PHE A 147 4.52 -8.36 -14.78
N PHE A 148 4.47 -9.16 -13.71
CA PHE A 148 5.30 -10.37 -13.60
C PHE A 148 4.46 -11.64 -13.63
N ARG A 149 4.74 -12.51 -14.61
CA ARG A 149 4.21 -13.86 -14.68
C ARG A 149 5.03 -14.78 -13.77
N HIS A 150 4.49 -15.11 -12.61
CA HIS A 150 5.13 -15.99 -11.64
C HIS A 150 5.30 -17.42 -12.15
N LEU A 151 4.29 -17.99 -12.84
CA LEU A 151 4.33 -19.38 -13.29
C LEU A 151 5.36 -19.63 -14.40
N SER A 152 5.50 -18.66 -15.30
CA SER A 152 6.42 -18.75 -16.44
C SER A 152 7.75 -18.01 -16.22
N GLN A 153 7.90 -17.32 -15.09
CA GLN A 153 9.07 -16.53 -14.73
C GLN A 153 9.43 -15.47 -15.78
N ASN A 154 8.43 -14.74 -16.25
CA ASN A 154 8.59 -13.70 -17.27
C ASN A 154 8.12 -12.35 -16.74
N ALA A 155 8.93 -11.31 -16.95
CA ALA A 155 8.46 -9.93 -16.84
C ALA A 155 7.82 -9.51 -18.16
N VAL A 156 6.66 -8.89 -18.07
CA VAL A 156 5.87 -8.37 -19.18
C VAL A 156 5.85 -6.85 -19.06
N ALA A 157 6.01 -6.15 -20.18
CA ALA A 157 5.86 -4.70 -20.22
C ALA A 157 5.22 -4.22 -21.52
N LEU A 158 4.55 -3.07 -21.45
CA LEU A 158 4.02 -2.38 -22.62
C LEU A 158 4.89 -1.17 -22.94
N THR A 159 5.21 -0.97 -24.22
CA THR A 159 5.93 0.22 -24.68
C THR A 159 5.35 0.78 -25.96
N SER A 160 5.26 2.11 -26.03
CA SER A 160 4.89 2.84 -27.25
C SER A 160 6.10 3.46 -27.95
N THR A 161 7.33 3.09 -27.53
CA THR A 161 8.55 3.52 -28.21
C THR A 161 8.99 2.48 -29.23
N SER A 162 9.27 2.93 -30.46
CA SER A 162 9.73 2.07 -31.56
C SER A 162 11.20 1.65 -31.44
N GLU A 163 11.98 2.32 -30.58
CA GLU A 163 13.33 1.89 -30.19
C GLU A 163 13.47 1.97 -28.66
N THR A 164 13.95 0.89 -28.04
CA THR A 164 14.22 0.85 -26.60
C THR A 164 15.27 -0.20 -26.27
N THR A 165 16.00 0.00 -25.17
CA THR A 165 16.85 -1.03 -24.57
C THR A 165 16.28 -1.41 -23.22
N VAL A 166 16.02 -2.70 -23.00
CA VAL A 166 15.27 -3.19 -21.84
C VAL A 166 15.95 -4.39 -21.18
N ARG A 167 15.65 -4.62 -19.91
CA ARG A 167 15.98 -5.85 -19.18
C ARG A 167 15.04 -6.06 -18.00
N VAL A 168 15.03 -7.27 -17.45
CA VAL A 168 14.30 -7.57 -16.21
C VAL A 168 15.08 -7.08 -15.00
N VAL A 169 14.37 -6.47 -14.05
CA VAL A 169 14.87 -6.07 -12.74
C VAL A 169 14.00 -6.67 -11.63
N MET A 170 14.63 -6.93 -10.49
CA MET A 170 14.04 -7.46 -9.26
C MET A 170 14.13 -6.38 -8.20
N ARG A 171 13.26 -5.38 -8.30
CA ARG A 171 13.31 -4.19 -7.43
C ARG A 171 12.65 -4.49 -6.09
N THR A 172 13.36 -4.24 -5.00
CA THR A 172 12.78 -4.36 -3.66
C THR A 172 12.01 -3.09 -3.29
N LEU A 173 10.79 -3.22 -2.75
CA LEU A 173 10.07 -2.08 -2.15
C LEU A 173 10.92 -1.44 -1.05
N GLN A 174 11.02 -0.12 -1.08
CA GLN A 174 11.89 0.63 -0.20
C GLN A 174 11.25 0.80 1.17
N ARG A 175 12.06 0.72 2.22
CA ARG A 175 11.60 0.89 3.60
C ARG A 175 12.72 1.40 4.51
N THR A 176 12.32 2.08 5.58
CA THR A 176 13.22 2.48 6.66
C THR A 176 13.46 1.32 7.63
N SER A 177 14.64 1.28 8.25
CA SER A 177 14.99 0.34 9.33
C SER A 177 15.85 1.03 10.39
N GLY A 178 16.06 0.37 11.54
CA GLY A 178 16.86 0.87 12.65
C GLY A 178 16.05 1.28 13.87
N ASP A 179 16.71 1.78 14.91
CA ASP A 179 16.11 1.98 16.24
C ASP A 179 14.90 2.92 16.26
N ALA A 180 14.88 3.91 15.36
CA ALA A 180 13.75 4.85 15.21
C ALA A 180 12.45 4.12 14.85
N VAL A 181 12.52 3.05 14.06
CA VAL A 181 11.35 2.23 13.71
C VAL A 181 10.75 1.58 14.96
N SER A 182 11.59 1.00 15.82
CA SER A 182 11.12 0.36 17.05
C SER A 182 10.55 1.36 18.05
N ARG A 183 11.14 2.55 18.17
CA ARG A 183 10.59 3.63 18.99
C ARG A 183 9.28 4.17 18.43
N GLY A 184 9.18 4.33 17.10
CA GLY A 184 7.96 4.76 16.43
C GLY A 184 6.82 3.77 16.58
N GLN A 185 7.11 2.46 16.54
CA GLN A 185 6.14 1.42 16.85
C GLN A 185 5.60 1.55 18.29
N ALA A 186 6.46 1.89 19.25
CA ALA A 186 6.01 2.16 20.62
C ALA A 186 5.13 3.41 20.68
N VAL A 187 5.49 4.50 19.98
CA VAL A 187 4.64 5.70 19.86
C VAL A 187 3.25 5.34 19.29
N MET A 188 3.23 4.60 18.18
CA MET A 188 2.01 4.11 17.53
C MET A 188 1.08 3.36 18.48
N MET A 189 1.66 2.50 19.33
CA MET A 189 0.93 1.61 20.21
C MET A 189 0.54 2.26 21.52
N ASP A 190 1.39 3.08 22.12
CA ASP A 190 1.35 3.42 23.54
C ASP A 190 1.08 4.90 23.84
N GLU A 191 1.34 5.81 22.90
CA GLU A 191 1.23 7.25 23.14
C GLU A 191 -0.19 7.76 22.91
N THR A 192 -0.75 8.38 23.95
CA THR A 192 -2.05 9.10 23.91
C THR A 192 -1.88 10.60 23.72
N PHE A 193 -0.65 11.12 23.91
CA PHE A 193 -0.34 12.55 23.93
C PHE A 193 -1.30 13.38 24.80
N GLY A 194 -1.76 12.80 25.92
CA GLY A 194 -2.63 13.51 26.87
C GLY A 194 -4.11 13.58 26.46
N ASN A 195 -4.54 12.89 25.40
CA ASN A 195 -5.94 12.89 24.98
C ASN A 195 -6.92 12.25 25.97
N GLU A 196 -6.42 11.68 27.07
CA GLU A 196 -7.20 11.37 28.27
C GLU A 196 -7.99 12.58 28.80
N ALA A 197 -7.49 13.81 28.62
CA ALA A 197 -8.18 15.02 29.02
C ALA A 197 -9.54 15.15 28.30
N PHE A 198 -9.57 14.82 27.00
CA PHE A 198 -10.78 14.83 26.21
C PHE A 198 -11.57 13.51 26.31
N PHE A 199 -11.00 12.38 25.90
CA PHE A 199 -11.74 11.12 25.86
C PHE A 199 -12.15 10.64 27.26
N GLY A 200 -11.28 10.81 28.25
CA GLY A 200 -11.59 10.50 29.62
C GLY A 200 -12.41 11.60 30.30
N GLY A 201 -11.93 12.84 30.23
CA GLY A 201 -12.49 13.97 30.99
C GLY A 201 -13.75 14.61 30.41
N VAL A 202 -13.87 14.70 29.09
CA VAL A 202 -15.04 15.30 28.40
C VAL A 202 -16.02 14.23 27.99
N ILE A 203 -15.56 13.24 27.23
CA ILE A 203 -16.42 12.22 26.62
C ILE A 203 -16.86 11.16 27.65
N GLY A 204 -16.04 10.92 28.68
CA GLY A 204 -16.34 9.93 29.72
C GLY A 204 -16.09 8.48 29.27
N LEU A 205 -15.14 8.26 28.37
CA LEU A 205 -14.81 6.94 27.80
C LEU A 205 -14.57 5.88 28.88
N HIS A 206 -13.84 6.22 29.93
CA HIS A 206 -13.59 5.30 31.04
C HIS A 206 -14.88 4.79 31.71
N THR A 207 -15.91 5.64 31.84
CA THR A 207 -17.20 5.24 32.41
C THR A 207 -17.91 4.21 31.54
N LEU A 208 -17.82 4.36 30.21
CA LEU A 208 -18.33 3.35 29.27
C LEU A 208 -17.55 2.03 29.41
N LEU A 209 -16.22 2.11 29.41
CA LEU A 209 -15.35 0.94 29.45
C LEU A 209 -15.53 0.09 30.72
N GLU A 210 -15.97 0.68 31.83
CA GLU A 210 -16.28 -0.04 33.07
C GLU A 210 -17.50 -0.96 32.97
N GLY A 211 -18.39 -0.73 32.00
CA GLY A 211 -19.67 -1.44 31.85
C GLY A 211 -19.74 -2.41 30.69
N VAL A 212 -18.77 -2.44 29.78
CA VAL A 212 -18.81 -3.24 28.55
C VAL A 212 -18.11 -4.59 28.71
N THR A 213 -18.66 -5.63 28.08
CA THR A 213 -18.07 -6.98 28.10
C THR A 213 -17.05 -7.16 26.97
N PRO A 214 -16.14 -8.16 27.06
CA PRO A 214 -15.28 -8.51 25.94
C PRO A 214 -16.05 -8.86 24.66
N ALA A 215 -17.19 -9.55 24.77
CA ALA A 215 -18.02 -9.90 23.62
C ALA A 215 -18.60 -8.67 22.91
N ASP A 216 -19.12 -7.70 23.68
CA ASP A 216 -19.70 -6.47 23.11
C ASP A 216 -18.62 -5.61 22.44
N THR A 217 -17.43 -5.50 23.04
CA THR A 217 -16.33 -4.72 22.47
C THR A 217 -15.78 -5.35 21.18
N VAL A 218 -15.64 -6.68 21.13
CA VAL A 218 -15.28 -7.40 19.90
C VAL A 218 -16.32 -7.21 18.80
N ALA A 219 -17.61 -7.16 19.13
CA ALA A 219 -18.67 -6.88 18.16
C ALA A 219 -18.56 -5.47 17.55
N LEU A 220 -17.93 -4.53 18.27
CA LEU A 220 -17.61 -3.17 17.80
C LEU A 220 -16.22 -3.09 17.14
N GLY A 221 -15.57 -4.23 16.87
CA GLY A 221 -14.27 -4.29 16.19
C GLY A 221 -13.06 -3.94 17.04
N VAL A 222 -13.21 -3.94 18.38
CA VAL A 222 -12.09 -3.86 19.32
C VAL A 222 -11.29 -5.17 19.28
N GLN A 223 -9.97 -5.04 19.37
CA GLN A 223 -9.05 -6.17 19.23
C GLN A 223 -8.11 -6.26 20.44
N VAL A 224 -7.60 -7.45 20.72
CA VAL A 224 -6.83 -7.75 21.93
C VAL A 224 -5.46 -8.32 21.59
N ASP A 225 -4.43 -7.71 22.15
CA ASP A 225 -3.06 -8.20 22.15
C ASP A 225 -2.90 -9.33 23.17
N ILE A 226 -2.85 -10.57 22.68
CA ILE A 226 -2.71 -11.76 23.53
C ILE A 226 -1.38 -11.79 24.29
N THR A 227 -0.35 -11.10 23.78
CA THR A 227 1.00 -11.14 24.34
C THR A 227 1.13 -10.36 25.65
N LYS A 228 0.17 -9.48 25.91
CA LYS A 228 0.07 -8.71 27.16
C LYS A 228 -0.83 -9.36 28.21
N LEU A 229 -1.54 -10.44 27.87
CA LEU A 229 -2.50 -11.05 28.79
C LEU A 229 -1.79 -11.84 29.91
N PRO A 230 -2.33 -11.81 31.15
CA PRO A 230 -1.90 -12.71 32.20
C PRO A 230 -2.10 -14.17 31.79
N GLN A 231 -1.16 -15.04 32.18
CA GLN A 231 -1.22 -16.47 31.85
C GLN A 231 -2.53 -17.12 32.32
N SER A 232 -3.12 -16.66 33.42
CA SER A 232 -4.41 -17.17 33.91
C SER A 232 -5.57 -16.93 32.94
N VAL A 233 -5.56 -15.82 32.20
CA VAL A 233 -6.57 -15.52 31.18
C VAL A 233 -6.33 -16.38 29.95
N ILE A 234 -5.07 -16.57 29.56
CA ILE A 234 -4.68 -17.46 28.45
C ILE A 234 -5.10 -18.89 28.76
N ASP A 235 -4.81 -19.40 29.95
CA ASP A 235 -5.16 -20.75 30.38
C ASP A 235 -6.67 -20.96 30.44
N LEU A 236 -7.42 -19.94 30.88
CA LEU A 236 -8.88 -19.96 30.86
C LEU A 236 -9.42 -20.09 29.43
N MET A 237 -8.94 -19.23 28.52
CA MET A 237 -9.44 -19.20 27.14
C MET A 237 -8.99 -20.41 26.30
N THR A 238 -7.83 -21.00 26.61
CA THR A 238 -7.31 -22.20 25.93
C THR A 238 -7.74 -23.52 26.58
N GLY A 239 -8.28 -23.48 27.80
CA GLY A 239 -8.74 -24.65 28.56
C GLY A 239 -9.98 -25.36 27.98
N SER A 240 -10.45 -26.40 28.65
CA SER A 240 -11.61 -27.20 28.20
C SER A 240 -12.97 -26.78 28.78
N ASP A 241 -12.99 -25.87 29.76
CA ASP A 241 -14.24 -25.41 30.40
C ASP A 241 -14.92 -24.33 29.55
N LEU A 242 -15.84 -24.74 28.69
CA LEU A 242 -16.51 -23.84 27.76
C LEU A 242 -17.42 -22.83 28.47
N ALA A 243 -18.06 -23.24 29.58
CA ALA A 243 -18.94 -22.36 30.34
C ALA A 243 -18.16 -21.25 31.04
N ALA A 244 -16.96 -21.55 31.55
CA ALA A 244 -16.09 -20.54 32.15
C ALA A 244 -15.60 -19.51 31.12
N LYS A 245 -15.34 -19.93 29.87
CA LYS A 245 -14.99 -19.02 28.77
C LYS A 245 -16.13 -18.08 28.41
N ASP A 246 -17.34 -18.63 28.21
CA ASP A 246 -18.52 -17.83 27.86
C ASP A 246 -18.84 -16.81 28.97
N ALA A 247 -18.71 -17.24 30.24
CA ALA A 247 -18.87 -16.37 31.39
C ALA A 247 -17.83 -15.24 31.39
N ALA A 248 -16.55 -15.54 31.13
CA ALA A 248 -15.50 -14.51 31.07
C ALA A 248 -15.71 -13.51 29.93
N LEU A 249 -16.14 -13.98 28.75
CA LEU A 249 -16.46 -13.11 27.61
C LEU A 249 -17.68 -12.22 27.84
N SER A 250 -18.54 -12.59 28.79
CA SER A 250 -19.77 -11.85 29.15
C SER A 250 -19.61 -11.04 30.45
N ASP A 251 -18.43 -11.00 31.05
CA ASP A 251 -18.16 -10.30 32.31
C ASP A 251 -17.37 -8.99 32.07
N PRO A 252 -17.92 -7.81 32.39
CA PRO A 252 -17.19 -6.54 32.32
C PRO A 252 -15.90 -6.51 33.15
N ALA A 253 -15.81 -7.31 34.22
CA ALA A 253 -14.57 -7.43 34.99
C ALA A 253 -13.42 -8.00 34.15
N THR A 254 -13.72 -8.84 33.15
CA THR A 254 -12.71 -9.32 32.20
C THR A 254 -12.18 -8.16 31.35
N THR A 255 -13.04 -7.27 30.84
CA THR A 255 -12.60 -6.07 30.10
C THR A 255 -11.64 -5.22 30.95
N ARG A 256 -11.95 -5.04 32.23
CA ARG A 256 -11.06 -4.34 33.16
C ARG A 256 -9.69 -5.01 33.24
N VAL A 257 -9.63 -6.34 33.34
CA VAL A 257 -8.36 -7.09 33.34
C VAL A 257 -7.59 -6.87 32.03
N LEU A 258 -8.26 -6.88 30.87
CA LEU A 258 -7.61 -6.60 29.58
C LEU A 258 -6.98 -5.19 29.57
N LEU A 259 -7.72 -4.18 30.04
CA LEU A 259 -7.26 -2.80 30.09
C LEU A 259 -6.16 -2.56 31.13
N GLN A 260 -6.20 -3.23 32.28
CA GLN A 260 -5.14 -3.16 33.29
C GLN A 260 -3.80 -3.71 32.80
N ASN A 261 -3.82 -4.55 31.77
CA ASN A 261 -2.62 -5.10 31.15
C ASN A 261 -2.30 -4.42 29.81
N ASP A 262 -2.94 -3.29 29.48
CA ASP A 262 -2.78 -2.58 28.19
C ASP A 262 -2.99 -3.49 26.96
N ALA A 263 -3.80 -4.54 27.11
CA ALA A 263 -4.02 -5.57 26.09
C ALA A 263 -5.09 -5.18 25.07
N VAL A 264 -5.96 -4.21 25.37
CA VAL A 264 -6.87 -3.67 24.36
C VAL A 264 -6.08 -2.78 23.41
N ILE A 265 -5.96 -3.20 22.15
CA ILE A 265 -5.19 -2.46 21.14
C ILE A 265 -5.85 -1.11 20.93
N GLY A 266 -5.06 -0.04 21.02
CA GLY A 266 -5.56 1.31 20.80
C GLY A 266 -6.03 2.06 22.04
N VAL A 267 -6.23 1.41 23.20
CA VAL A 267 -6.82 2.04 24.41
C VAL A 267 -5.83 2.02 25.57
N ARG A 268 -5.68 3.15 26.26
CA ARG A 268 -4.85 3.27 27.48
C ARG A 268 -5.69 3.76 28.65
N ALA A 269 -5.98 2.85 29.58
CA ALA A 269 -6.78 3.14 30.76
C ALA A 269 -5.89 3.58 31.93
N ARG A 270 -6.41 4.49 32.77
CA ARG A 270 -5.79 4.96 34.01
C ARG A 270 -6.62 4.52 35.19
N PHE A 271 -5.98 4.03 36.24
CA PHE A 271 -6.65 3.49 37.42
C PHE A 271 -6.25 4.23 38.70
N ASP A 272 -7.18 4.37 39.64
CA ASP A 272 -6.89 4.86 40.99
C ASP A 272 -6.25 3.76 41.87
N GLY A 273 -5.87 4.12 43.10
CA GLY A 273 -5.30 3.17 44.06
C GLY A 273 -6.26 2.06 44.53
N ASN A 274 -7.55 2.15 44.20
CA ASN A 274 -8.56 1.13 44.48
C ASN A 274 -8.84 0.24 43.27
N GLY A 275 -8.20 0.50 42.12
CA GLY A 275 -8.39 -0.25 40.88
C GLY A 275 -9.59 0.21 40.03
N ASN A 276 -10.23 1.34 40.36
CA ASN A 276 -11.28 1.93 39.54
C ASN A 276 -10.66 2.71 38.37
N MET A 277 -11.28 2.64 37.19
CA MET A 277 -10.82 3.43 36.05
C MET A 277 -11.21 4.89 36.25
N VAL A 278 -10.25 5.79 36.13
CA VAL A 278 -10.45 7.25 36.33
C VAL A 278 -10.32 8.05 35.04
N SER A 279 -9.69 7.48 34.02
CA SER A 279 -9.59 8.08 32.69
C SER A 279 -9.18 7.01 31.67
N ALA A 280 -9.38 7.30 30.39
CA ALA A 280 -8.93 6.48 29.28
C ALA A 280 -8.61 7.37 28.08
N GLY A 281 -7.52 7.05 27.39
CA GLY A 281 -7.07 7.70 26.17
C GLY A 281 -6.95 6.72 25.02
N LEU A 282 -6.78 7.25 23.81
CA LEU A 282 -6.70 6.49 22.58
C LEU A 282 -5.33 6.67 21.90
N THR A 283 -4.90 5.67 21.15
CA THR A 283 -3.64 5.68 20.38
C THR A 283 -3.94 5.35 18.90
N CYS A 284 -3.01 5.64 17.99
CA CYS A 284 -3.17 5.34 16.57
C CYS A 284 -3.44 3.86 16.27
N ALA A 285 -2.95 2.96 17.14
CA ALA A 285 -3.14 1.52 16.98
C ALA A 285 -4.60 1.09 16.93
N LEU A 286 -5.54 1.87 17.49
CA LEU A 286 -6.97 1.55 17.44
C LEU A 286 -7.49 1.33 16.00
N CYS A 287 -7.02 2.18 15.08
CA CYS A 287 -7.48 2.22 13.69
C CYS A 287 -6.52 1.51 12.72
N HIS A 288 -5.25 1.35 13.10
CA HIS A 288 -4.18 1.00 12.17
C HIS A 288 -3.38 -0.26 12.55
N VAL A 289 -3.76 -0.94 13.63
CA VAL A 289 -3.14 -2.21 14.03
C VAL A 289 -4.23 -3.25 14.23
N ASN A 290 -4.07 -4.40 13.57
CA ASN A 290 -4.91 -5.57 13.75
C ASN A 290 -4.23 -6.59 14.68
N ALA A 291 -5.00 -7.42 15.34
CA ALA A 291 -4.55 -8.64 16.01
C ALA A 291 -4.79 -9.83 15.09
N ALA A 292 -3.80 -10.73 15.02
CA ALA A 292 -3.98 -12.00 14.34
C ALA A 292 -5.15 -12.78 14.98
N PRO A 293 -6.19 -13.20 14.22
CA PRO A 293 -7.30 -13.93 14.81
C PRO A 293 -6.86 -15.29 15.39
N THR A 294 -7.39 -15.65 16.56
CA THR A 294 -7.18 -16.96 17.17
C THR A 294 -8.50 -17.71 17.27
N GLU A 295 -8.50 -19.00 16.91
CA GLU A 295 -9.65 -19.87 17.08
C GLU A 295 -9.81 -20.28 18.55
N PHE A 296 -11.01 -20.05 19.09
CA PHE A 296 -11.40 -20.50 20.43
C PHE A 296 -12.62 -21.42 20.34
N GLN A 297 -12.57 -22.51 21.09
CA GLN A 297 -13.75 -23.32 21.33
C GLN A 297 -14.59 -22.68 22.44
N LEU A 298 -15.82 -22.30 22.12
CA LEU A 298 -16.87 -21.81 23.01
C LEU A 298 -18.04 -22.80 23.06
N SER A 299 -19.04 -22.58 23.92
CA SER A 299 -20.22 -23.46 23.96
C SER A 299 -21.08 -23.35 22.69
N SER A 300 -21.01 -22.21 21.99
CA SER A 300 -21.69 -21.99 20.70
C SER A 300 -20.97 -22.64 19.51
N GLY A 301 -19.74 -23.10 19.68
CA GLY A 301 -18.89 -23.66 18.62
C GLY A 301 -17.49 -23.06 18.61
N THR A 302 -16.72 -23.44 17.59
CA THR A 302 -15.42 -22.80 17.32
C THR A 302 -15.63 -21.46 16.65
N VAL A 303 -15.01 -20.41 17.16
CA VAL A 303 -15.05 -19.06 16.59
C VAL A 303 -13.65 -18.47 16.54
N ALA A 304 -13.32 -17.79 15.45
CA ALA A 304 -12.10 -16.97 15.37
C ALA A 304 -12.39 -15.60 15.98
N LEU A 305 -11.70 -15.25 17.06
CA LEU A 305 -11.81 -13.95 17.72
C LEU A 305 -10.56 -13.10 17.40
N PRO A 306 -10.67 -11.75 17.35
CA PRO A 306 -9.56 -10.84 17.12
C PRO A 306 -8.70 -10.69 18.39
N ILE A 307 -8.24 -11.81 18.93
CA ILE A 307 -7.39 -11.93 20.10
C ILE A 307 -6.14 -12.67 19.64
N GLY A 308 -5.00 -11.97 19.59
CA GLY A 308 -3.76 -12.56 19.11
C GLY A 308 -2.60 -11.58 19.13
N ALA A 309 -1.48 -11.97 18.53
CA ALA A 309 -0.35 -11.06 18.42
C ALA A 309 -0.69 -9.89 17.47
N PRO A 310 -0.30 -8.64 17.81
CA PRO A 310 -0.47 -7.51 16.91
C PRO A 310 0.27 -7.72 15.58
N GLN A 311 -0.37 -7.26 14.50
CA GLN A 311 0.14 -7.29 13.13
C GLN A 311 0.51 -5.87 12.71
N PHE A 312 1.78 -5.68 12.34
CA PHE A 312 2.35 -4.41 11.89
C PHE A 312 2.58 -4.44 10.37
N ASP A 313 1.55 -4.84 9.62
CA ASP A 313 1.56 -5.00 8.16
C ASP A 313 0.93 -3.81 7.42
N GLY A 314 0.44 -2.83 8.17
CA GLY A 314 -0.19 -1.61 7.67
C GLY A 314 -1.61 -1.78 7.16
N VAL A 315 -2.21 -2.97 7.30
CA VAL A 315 -3.63 -3.19 7.03
C VAL A 315 -4.44 -2.49 8.13
N PRO A 316 -5.38 -1.59 7.77
CA PRO A 316 -6.16 -0.86 8.77
C PRO A 316 -7.20 -1.77 9.45
N ASN A 317 -7.63 -1.39 10.65
CA ASN A 317 -8.76 -2.03 11.32
C ASN A 317 -10.06 -1.56 10.64
N SER A 318 -10.58 -2.34 9.70
CA SER A 318 -11.85 -2.04 9.01
C SER A 318 -13.09 -2.48 9.80
N LYS A 319 -12.90 -3.01 11.01
CA LYS A 319 -14.00 -3.49 11.87
C LYS A 319 -14.32 -2.55 13.02
N ILE A 320 -13.40 -1.68 13.42
CA ILE A 320 -13.63 -0.74 14.52
C ILE A 320 -14.79 0.20 14.18
N ASP A 321 -15.86 0.15 14.98
CA ASP A 321 -17.00 1.06 14.86
C ASP A 321 -16.82 2.21 15.85
N ALA A 322 -15.92 3.14 15.50
CA ALA A 322 -15.58 4.27 16.35
C ALA A 322 -16.80 5.17 16.61
N GLY A 323 -17.66 5.35 15.61
CA GLY A 323 -18.91 6.09 15.73
C GLY A 323 -19.85 5.47 16.77
N ALA A 324 -20.10 4.15 16.68
CA ALA A 324 -20.94 3.46 17.67
C ALA A 324 -20.33 3.50 19.07
N ILE A 325 -19.01 3.35 19.22
CA ILE A 325 -18.33 3.48 20.53
C ILE A 325 -18.55 4.88 21.11
N LEU A 326 -18.30 5.94 20.34
CA LEU A 326 -18.51 7.32 20.78
C LEU A 326 -19.98 7.58 21.12
N ALA A 327 -20.91 7.04 20.34
CA ALA A 327 -22.34 7.20 20.57
C ALA A 327 -22.78 6.64 21.94
N LEU A 328 -22.13 5.59 22.44
CA LEU A 328 -22.44 4.97 23.74
C LEU A 328 -21.87 5.72 24.95
N THR A 329 -21.05 6.75 24.73
CA THR A 329 -20.38 7.46 25.82
C THR A 329 -21.37 8.32 26.64
N PRO A 330 -21.12 8.51 27.95
CA PRO A 330 -22.01 9.31 28.79
C PRO A 330 -22.21 10.74 28.29
N PHE A 331 -21.19 11.34 27.68
CA PHE A 331 -21.29 12.67 27.09
C PHE A 331 -22.37 12.71 26.01
N VAL A 332 -22.27 11.84 24.99
CA VAL A 332 -23.23 11.80 23.88
C VAL A 332 -24.64 11.44 24.38
N GLN A 333 -24.75 10.46 25.27
CA GLN A 333 -26.02 10.08 25.88
C GLN A 333 -26.65 11.20 26.73
N GLY A 334 -25.83 12.14 27.22
CA GLY A 334 -26.21 13.25 28.10
C GLY A 334 -26.54 14.56 27.38
N LEU A 335 -26.32 14.69 26.07
CA LEU A 335 -26.48 15.97 25.34
C LEU A 335 -27.90 16.55 25.34
N GLY A 336 -28.93 15.72 25.56
CA GLY A 336 -30.32 16.17 25.57
C GLY A 336 -30.84 16.64 24.20
N ASP A 337 -30.17 16.26 23.12
CA ASP A 337 -30.47 16.62 21.72
C ASP A 337 -31.49 15.67 21.05
N GLY A 338 -32.16 14.83 21.85
CA GLY A 338 -33.08 13.80 21.33
C GLY A 338 -32.39 12.63 20.64
N GLY A 339 -31.07 12.45 20.81
CA GLY A 339 -30.30 11.37 20.20
C GLY A 339 -29.78 11.70 18.79
N ALA A 340 -29.85 12.96 18.36
CA ALA A 340 -29.40 13.37 17.03
C ALA A 340 -27.91 13.10 16.80
N THR A 341 -27.05 13.47 17.77
CA THR A 341 -25.61 13.22 17.71
C THR A 341 -25.31 11.73 17.69
N ALA A 342 -25.99 10.93 18.52
CA ALA A 342 -25.84 9.48 18.52
C ALA A 342 -26.24 8.87 17.17
N ALA A 343 -27.29 9.38 16.52
CA ALA A 343 -27.71 8.91 15.21
C ALA A 343 -26.68 9.23 14.10
N VAL A 344 -26.06 10.42 14.15
CA VAL A 344 -24.97 10.79 13.24
C VAL A 344 -23.77 9.87 13.42
N LEU A 345 -23.30 9.67 14.64
CA LEU A 345 -22.15 8.82 14.95
C LEU A 345 -22.39 7.36 14.55
N ASN A 346 -23.55 6.78 14.86
CA ASN A 346 -23.91 5.44 14.41
C ASN A 346 -24.02 5.32 12.87
N GLY A 347 -24.15 6.44 12.16
CA GLY A 347 -24.19 6.46 10.70
C GLY A 347 -22.83 6.29 10.04
N TRP A 348 -21.71 6.41 10.77
CA TRP A 348 -20.37 6.26 10.20
C TRP A 348 -20.08 4.81 9.78
N GLY A 349 -20.50 3.87 10.62
CA GLY A 349 -20.27 2.45 10.43
C GLY A 349 -18.81 2.00 10.66
N PRO A 350 -18.56 0.68 10.60
CA PRO A 350 -17.25 0.09 10.87
C PRO A 350 -16.15 0.55 9.92
N GLY A 351 -14.95 0.79 10.47
CA GLY A 351 -13.75 1.18 9.75
C GLY A 351 -13.71 2.65 9.31
N ASN A 352 -14.75 3.42 9.64
CA ASN A 352 -14.93 4.80 9.24
C ASN A 352 -14.80 5.75 10.43
N PHE A 353 -14.20 6.91 10.18
CA PHE A 353 -14.05 7.98 11.14
C PHE A 353 -14.18 9.32 10.43
N ASP A 354 -15.00 10.22 10.98
CA ASP A 354 -15.03 11.61 10.51
C ASP A 354 -14.09 12.46 11.35
N ILE A 355 -12.96 12.83 10.74
CA ILE A 355 -11.89 13.58 11.41
C ILE A 355 -12.29 15.00 11.82
N ARG A 356 -13.45 15.49 11.35
CA ARG A 356 -13.93 16.87 11.55
C ARG A 356 -15.05 16.95 12.58
N ALA A 357 -15.70 15.83 12.86
CA ALA A 357 -17.01 15.78 13.52
C ALA A 357 -16.98 15.77 15.06
N LEU A 358 -15.81 15.92 15.69
CA LEU A 358 -15.71 15.92 17.15
C LEU A 358 -15.94 17.31 17.73
N PRO A 359 -16.55 17.42 18.94
CA PRO A 359 -16.78 18.71 19.61
C PRO A 359 -15.53 19.58 19.70
N ASP A 360 -15.69 20.89 19.52
CA ASP A 360 -14.62 21.89 19.60
C ASP A 360 -13.45 21.73 18.61
N ASN A 361 -13.55 20.80 17.66
CA ASN A 361 -12.57 20.64 16.60
C ASN A 361 -12.61 21.84 15.62
N VAL A 362 -11.47 22.48 15.41
CA VAL A 362 -11.33 23.64 14.51
C VAL A 362 -11.58 23.30 13.03
N LEU A 363 -11.59 22.02 12.68
CA LEU A 363 -11.86 21.52 11.32
C LEU A 363 -13.35 21.20 11.08
N GLU A 364 -14.21 21.29 12.10
CA GLU A 364 -15.65 21.04 11.99
C GLU A 364 -16.29 21.99 10.96
N ASP A 365 -16.99 21.42 9.98
CA ASP A 365 -17.52 22.12 8.81
C ASP A 365 -19.04 21.93 8.60
N GLY A 366 -19.71 21.23 9.52
CA GLY A 366 -21.13 20.93 9.51
C GLY A 366 -21.53 19.83 8.52
N VAL A 367 -20.57 19.11 7.94
CA VAL A 367 -20.79 18.05 6.96
C VAL A 367 -20.40 16.71 7.54
N VAL A 368 -21.33 15.76 7.53
CA VAL A 368 -21.05 14.37 7.92
C VAL A 368 -20.50 13.62 6.70
N ASN A 369 -19.19 13.39 6.67
CA ASN A 369 -18.49 12.74 5.56
C ASN A 369 -17.36 11.81 6.05
N PRO A 370 -17.69 10.79 6.88
CA PRO A 370 -16.68 9.93 7.46
C PRO A 370 -15.89 9.19 6.38
N THR A 371 -14.59 9.08 6.60
CA THR A 371 -13.68 8.38 5.70
C THR A 371 -13.20 7.08 6.32
N ASN A 372 -12.92 6.06 5.50
CA ASN A 372 -12.34 4.83 5.98
C ASN A 372 -10.88 5.03 6.41
N ASN A 373 -10.41 4.17 7.31
CA ASN A 373 -9.01 4.17 7.73
C ASN A 373 -8.10 3.78 6.53
N PRO A 374 -7.17 4.64 6.09
CA PRO A 374 -6.30 4.31 4.96
C PRO A 374 -5.21 3.30 5.36
N PRO A 375 -4.73 2.46 4.41
CA PRO A 375 -3.56 1.63 4.64
C PRO A 375 -2.28 2.48 4.78
N ILE A 376 -1.31 1.97 5.54
CA ILE A 376 -0.08 2.68 5.89
C ILE A 376 1.17 1.90 5.46
N TRP A 377 1.45 1.87 4.16
CA TRP A 377 2.61 1.17 3.60
C TRP A 377 3.21 1.85 2.38
N ASN A 378 4.40 1.39 1.99
CA ASN A 378 5.15 1.83 0.80
C ASN A 378 5.47 3.32 0.80
N PHE A 379 5.46 4.00 1.94
CA PHE A 379 5.62 5.45 1.97
C PHE A 379 6.95 5.93 1.38
N VAL A 380 8.05 5.18 1.53
CA VAL A 380 9.33 5.57 0.90
C VAL A 380 9.21 5.62 -0.63
N ASP A 381 8.58 4.62 -1.25
CA ASP A 381 8.35 4.60 -2.69
C ASP A 381 7.33 5.67 -3.13
N LEU A 382 6.25 5.86 -2.36
CA LEU A 382 5.21 6.85 -2.65
C LEU A 382 5.74 8.29 -2.54
N GLU A 383 6.55 8.58 -1.52
CA GLU A 383 7.20 9.88 -1.31
C GLU A 383 8.11 10.25 -2.49
N SER A 384 8.87 9.28 -3.01
CA SER A 384 9.71 9.49 -4.20
C SER A 384 8.93 9.90 -5.45
N GLN A 385 7.60 9.69 -5.43
CA GLN A 385 6.67 10.00 -6.51
C GLN A 385 5.83 11.26 -6.21
N GLY A 386 6.15 12.00 -5.15
CA GLY A 386 5.41 13.19 -4.73
C GLY A 386 3.99 12.87 -4.25
N TYR A 387 3.79 11.69 -3.66
CA TYR A 387 2.49 11.25 -3.17
C TYR A 387 1.96 12.19 -2.08
N LEU A 388 0.68 12.54 -2.21
CA LEU A 388 -0.06 13.26 -1.19
C LEU A 388 -0.52 12.28 -0.11
N PHE A 389 -0.47 12.67 1.17
CA PHE A 389 -0.94 11.81 2.27
C PHE A 389 -2.37 12.15 2.69
N GLY A 390 -3.07 11.15 3.24
CA GLY A 390 -4.47 11.27 3.68
C GLY A 390 -5.44 11.29 2.51
N TRP A 391 -6.73 11.03 2.76
CA TRP A 391 -7.72 11.02 1.68
C TRP A 391 -7.91 12.39 1.01
N ASP A 392 -7.69 13.47 1.76
CA ASP A 392 -7.77 14.85 1.30
C ASP A 392 -6.58 15.32 0.47
N GLY A 393 -5.44 14.61 0.53
CA GLY A 393 -4.23 14.97 -0.19
C GLY A 393 -3.57 16.28 0.28
N LEU A 394 -3.77 16.66 1.55
CA LEU A 394 -3.27 17.95 2.06
C LEU A 394 -1.78 17.94 2.40
N PHE A 395 -1.19 16.79 2.74
CA PHE A 395 0.20 16.71 3.15
C PHE A 395 1.08 16.25 1.98
N VAL A 396 2.26 16.83 1.84
CA VAL A 396 3.24 16.47 0.80
C VAL A 396 4.64 16.81 1.27
N ASN A 397 5.61 15.94 0.98
CA ASN A 397 7.01 16.26 1.28
C ASN A 397 7.47 17.49 0.49
N ASP A 398 8.06 18.46 1.18
CA ASP A 398 8.47 19.75 0.61
C ASP A 398 9.86 19.73 -0.07
N GLY A 399 10.59 18.61 0.02
CA GLY A 399 11.95 18.45 -0.49
C GLY A 399 13.04 19.05 0.40
N SER A 400 12.68 19.74 1.49
CA SER A 400 13.60 20.37 2.45
C SER A 400 13.72 19.53 3.71
N ASN A 401 12.61 19.33 4.42
CA ASN A 401 12.60 18.59 5.68
C ASN A 401 12.05 17.17 5.49
N ASN A 402 11.15 16.97 4.51
CA ASN A 402 10.51 15.69 4.19
C ASN A 402 9.87 15.02 5.41
N ASN A 403 9.13 15.79 6.18
CA ASN A 403 8.45 15.41 7.40
C ASN A 403 6.92 15.40 7.24
N ALA A 404 6.39 15.27 6.01
CA ALA A 404 4.96 15.32 5.78
C ALA A 404 4.16 14.22 6.51
N LEU A 405 4.73 13.03 6.71
CA LEU A 405 4.10 11.99 7.55
C LEU A 405 4.07 12.37 9.02
N ALA A 406 5.18 12.90 9.55
CA ALA A 406 5.23 13.41 10.92
C ALA A 406 4.25 14.57 11.12
N SER A 407 4.18 15.50 10.15
CA SER A 407 3.23 16.61 10.13
C SER A 407 1.78 16.14 10.07
N GLN A 408 1.47 15.12 9.27
CA GLN A 408 0.14 14.51 9.23
C GLN A 408 -0.21 13.88 10.57
N ALA A 409 0.71 13.12 11.16
CA ALA A 409 0.49 12.46 12.44
C ALA A 409 0.24 13.48 13.56
N GLU A 410 0.98 14.59 13.58
CA GLU A 410 0.73 15.71 14.52
C GLU A 410 -0.66 16.29 14.34
N ALA A 411 -1.07 16.59 13.10
CA ALA A 411 -2.41 17.11 12.81
C ALA A 411 -3.53 16.16 13.24
N VAL A 412 -3.36 14.86 12.99
CA VAL A 412 -4.33 13.83 13.42
C VAL A 412 -4.38 13.76 14.95
N PHE A 413 -3.24 13.71 15.63
CA PHE A 413 -3.25 13.59 17.08
C PHE A 413 -3.81 14.82 17.77
N ASP A 414 -3.35 16.00 17.37
CA ASP A 414 -3.76 17.26 17.97
C ASP A 414 -5.23 17.58 17.65
N LEU A 415 -5.55 17.73 16.36
CA LEU A 415 -6.85 18.26 15.95
C LEU A 415 -7.97 17.23 16.01
N VAL A 416 -7.66 15.95 15.78
CA VAL A 416 -8.66 14.89 15.69
C VAL A 416 -8.72 14.10 16.99
N MET A 417 -7.58 13.59 17.44
CA MET A 417 -7.54 12.78 18.65
C MET A 417 -7.45 13.63 19.93
N HIS A 418 -7.53 14.96 19.87
CA HIS A 418 -7.50 15.84 21.04
C HIS A 418 -6.29 15.61 21.95
N GLY A 419 -5.15 15.28 21.34
CA GLY A 419 -3.86 15.29 22.01
C GLY A 419 -3.50 16.71 22.40
N ASN A 420 -2.64 16.86 23.39
CA ASN A 420 -2.03 18.12 23.79
C ASN A 420 -0.93 18.50 22.79
N GLY A 421 -1.34 18.96 21.61
CA GLY A 421 -0.47 19.43 20.53
C GLY A 421 -0.69 20.90 20.23
N ALA A 422 0.05 21.40 19.23
CA ALA A 422 -0.02 22.80 18.81
C ALA A 422 0.15 22.95 17.29
N PHE A 423 -0.39 22.00 16.52
CA PHE A 423 -0.21 21.86 15.07
C PHE A 423 -0.53 23.16 14.32
N GLY A 424 0.37 23.56 13.43
CA GLY A 424 0.17 24.74 12.58
C GLY A 424 0.21 26.09 13.32
N THR A 425 0.59 26.10 14.60
CA THR A 425 0.80 27.32 15.38
C THR A 425 2.29 27.64 15.56
N SER A 426 2.61 28.79 16.16
CA SER A 426 3.98 29.14 16.53
C SER A 426 4.57 28.27 17.67
N ALA A 427 3.72 27.54 18.39
CA ALA A 427 4.13 26.61 19.44
C ALA A 427 4.22 25.15 18.95
N GLY A 428 3.84 24.91 17.69
CA GLY A 428 3.92 23.61 17.03
C GLY A 428 5.34 23.07 16.93
N THR A 429 5.44 21.75 16.91
CA THR A 429 6.73 21.05 16.99
C THR A 429 7.46 21.02 15.65
N LEU A 430 6.72 20.78 14.57
CA LEU A 430 7.23 20.81 13.21
C LEU A 430 6.42 21.82 12.38
N PRO A 431 7.05 22.58 11.47
CA PRO A 431 6.30 23.34 10.48
C PRO A 431 5.45 22.39 9.63
N PRO A 432 4.15 22.68 9.41
CA PRO A 432 3.32 21.83 8.57
C PRO A 432 3.81 21.75 7.12
N GLU A 433 3.89 20.56 6.57
CA GLU A 433 4.24 20.31 5.17
C GLU A 433 2.98 20.07 4.34
N LEU A 434 2.33 21.17 3.97
CA LEU A 434 1.05 21.17 3.27
C LEU A 434 1.20 21.49 1.79
N SER A 435 0.40 20.81 0.96
CA SER A 435 0.33 21.02 -0.49
C SER A 435 -0.33 22.35 -0.87
N VAL A 436 -1.09 22.94 0.05
CA VAL A 436 -1.77 24.22 -0.10
C VAL A 436 -1.65 25.05 1.18
N ALA A 437 -1.59 26.38 1.03
CA ALA A 437 -1.61 27.28 2.18
C ALA A 437 -2.99 27.25 2.86
N PRO A 438 -3.07 27.04 4.19
CA PRO A 438 -4.33 27.10 4.92
C PRO A 438 -4.99 28.48 4.80
N PRO A 439 -6.34 28.55 4.75
CA PRO A 439 -7.05 29.82 4.85
C PRO A 439 -6.72 30.54 6.17
N GLN A 440 -6.62 31.87 6.15
CA GLN A 440 -6.29 32.65 7.35
C GLN A 440 -7.26 32.39 8.51
N ALA A 441 -8.55 32.19 8.22
CA ALA A 441 -9.55 31.88 9.25
C ALA A 441 -9.23 30.58 10.01
N LEU A 442 -8.69 29.56 9.34
CA LEU A 442 -8.26 28.32 9.99
C LEU A 442 -7.02 28.57 10.86
N LEU A 443 -6.05 29.35 10.36
CA LEU A 443 -4.87 29.73 11.15
C LEU A 443 -5.26 30.51 12.42
N ASP A 444 -6.22 31.42 12.32
CA ASP A 444 -6.74 32.18 13.46
C ASP A 444 -7.47 31.26 14.46
N ALA A 445 -8.24 30.29 13.97
CA ALA A 445 -8.92 29.29 14.80
C ALA A 445 -7.92 28.39 15.55
N LEU A 446 -6.89 27.89 14.87
CA LEU A 446 -5.79 27.12 15.48
C LEU A 446 -5.09 27.94 16.57
N ALA A 447 -4.74 29.19 16.30
CA ALA A 447 -4.11 30.06 17.28
C ALA A 447 -5.01 30.34 18.51
N GLN A 448 -6.33 30.45 18.30
CA GLN A 448 -7.29 30.63 19.38
C GLN A 448 -7.46 29.36 20.23
N ALA A 449 -7.49 28.19 19.60
CA ALA A 449 -7.57 26.90 20.28
C ALA A 449 -6.34 26.71 21.20
N GLU A 450 -5.13 26.91 20.66
CA GLU A 450 -3.88 26.83 21.43
C GLU A 450 -3.85 27.84 22.59
N ALA A 451 -4.32 29.07 22.37
CA ALA A 451 -4.39 30.05 23.46
C ALA A 451 -5.35 29.64 24.59
N SER A 452 -6.35 28.81 24.28
CA SER A 452 -7.37 28.34 25.23
C SER A 452 -6.91 27.10 26.01
N GLN A 453 -6.09 26.26 25.38
CA GLN A 453 -5.52 25.05 25.97
C GLN A 453 -4.02 24.97 25.64
N PRO A 454 -3.18 25.79 26.30
CA PRO A 454 -1.77 25.86 25.94
C PRO A 454 -1.02 24.61 26.37
N GLY A 455 -0.13 24.12 25.52
CA GLY A 455 0.69 22.95 25.82
C GLY A 455 1.16 22.26 24.55
N ASN A 456 2.21 21.45 24.67
CA ASN A 456 2.66 20.61 23.57
C ASN A 456 3.46 19.42 24.11
N ASP A 457 2.78 18.28 24.27
CA ASP A 457 3.37 17.00 24.65
C ASP A 457 3.81 16.18 23.42
N VAL A 458 3.48 16.65 22.21
CA VAL A 458 3.83 16.02 20.93
C VAL A 458 5.22 16.45 20.50
N THR A 459 6.26 15.70 20.90
CA THR A 459 7.65 16.08 20.62
C THR A 459 8.14 15.68 19.23
N ALA A 460 9.16 16.40 18.72
CA ALA A 460 9.70 16.18 17.38
C ALA A 460 10.27 14.77 17.24
N ASP A 461 11.00 14.31 18.26
CA ASP A 461 11.61 12.97 18.26
C ASP A 461 10.54 11.87 18.13
N LYS A 462 9.41 11.99 18.85
CA LYS A 462 8.32 11.03 18.77
C LYS A 462 7.65 11.03 17.38
N LEU A 463 7.41 12.20 16.81
CA LEU A 463 6.83 12.32 15.46
C LEU A 463 7.77 11.76 14.37
N LEU A 464 9.07 12.03 14.47
CA LEU A 464 10.07 11.52 13.54
C LEU A 464 10.26 10.01 13.68
N ASP A 465 10.22 9.47 14.90
CA ASP A 465 10.22 8.04 15.15
C ASP A 465 8.96 7.38 14.58
N LEU A 466 7.77 7.96 14.80
CA LEU A 466 6.51 7.47 14.22
C LEU A 466 6.54 7.47 12.68
N GLN A 467 7.03 8.54 12.06
CA GLN A 467 7.28 8.61 10.62
C GLN A 467 8.24 7.52 10.14
N ALA A 468 9.33 7.27 10.88
CA ALA A 468 10.26 6.20 10.54
C ALA A 468 9.58 4.83 10.59
N TRP A 469 8.71 4.60 11.58
CA TRP A 469 7.90 3.39 11.66
C TRP A 469 6.93 3.25 10.49
N MET A 470 6.17 4.29 10.13
CA MET A 470 5.27 4.27 8.96
C MET A 470 6.05 3.96 7.66
N ARG A 471 7.25 4.54 7.49
CA ARG A 471 8.15 4.25 6.36
C ARG A 471 8.77 2.85 6.38
N SER A 472 8.64 2.09 7.47
CA SER A 472 9.21 0.74 7.58
C SER A 472 8.30 -0.35 6.98
N ILE A 473 7.04 0.00 6.70
CA ILE A 473 6.00 -0.94 6.29
C ILE A 473 5.93 -1.00 4.77
N THR A 474 6.10 -2.19 4.22
CA THR A 474 5.81 -2.49 2.80
C THR A 474 4.41 -3.09 2.69
N SER A 475 3.74 -2.93 1.55
CA SER A 475 2.45 -3.56 1.31
C SER A 475 2.50 -5.07 1.54
N PRO A 476 1.38 -5.73 1.86
CA PRO A 476 1.33 -7.18 1.87
C PRO A 476 1.65 -7.77 0.49
N ALA A 477 1.99 -9.07 0.47
CA ALA A 477 2.16 -9.78 -0.80
C ALA A 477 0.83 -9.81 -1.59
N PRO A 478 0.89 -9.90 -2.93
CA PRO A 478 -0.30 -10.07 -3.75
C PRO A 478 -1.23 -11.18 -3.26
N GLY A 479 -2.53 -11.00 -3.46
CA GLY A 479 -3.54 -12.01 -3.15
C GLY A 479 -3.43 -13.24 -4.06
N ALA A 480 -4.34 -14.19 -3.89
CA ALA A 480 -4.49 -15.26 -4.89
C ALA A 480 -5.16 -14.70 -6.15
N TYR A 481 -4.60 -14.99 -7.33
CA TYR A 481 -5.12 -14.52 -8.62
C TYR A 481 -4.92 -15.54 -9.74
N ASP A 482 -5.68 -15.42 -10.82
CA ASP A 482 -5.47 -16.11 -12.10
C ASP A 482 -4.50 -15.30 -12.96
N GLU A 483 -3.29 -15.85 -13.20
CA GLU A 483 -2.22 -15.15 -13.93
C GLU A 483 -2.60 -14.79 -15.38
N THR A 484 -3.39 -15.62 -16.06
CA THR A 484 -3.77 -15.37 -17.46
C THR A 484 -4.76 -14.21 -17.53
N LEU A 485 -5.75 -14.20 -16.63
CA LEU A 485 -6.70 -13.09 -16.52
C LEU A 485 -6.01 -11.82 -15.99
N ALA A 486 -5.07 -11.93 -15.06
CA ALA A 486 -4.32 -10.79 -14.55
C ALA A 486 -3.47 -10.12 -15.64
N GLU A 487 -2.84 -10.87 -16.54
CA GLU A 487 -2.15 -10.25 -17.69
C GLU A 487 -3.14 -9.55 -18.63
N ARG A 488 -4.29 -10.18 -18.91
CA ARG A 488 -5.35 -9.53 -19.70
C ARG A 488 -5.82 -8.24 -19.03
N GLY A 489 -5.98 -8.25 -17.71
CA GLY A 489 -6.33 -7.07 -16.91
C GLY A 489 -5.24 -6.00 -16.94
N PHE A 490 -3.97 -6.38 -16.88
CA PHE A 490 -2.83 -5.49 -17.06
C PHE A 490 -2.88 -4.77 -18.41
N GLU A 491 -3.13 -5.50 -19.50
CA GLU A 491 -3.28 -4.91 -20.84
C GLU A 491 -4.46 -3.94 -20.92
N LEU A 492 -5.60 -4.29 -20.32
CA LEU A 492 -6.77 -3.41 -20.25
C LEU A 492 -6.48 -2.15 -19.42
N PHE A 493 -5.89 -2.30 -18.24
CA PHE A 493 -5.61 -1.23 -17.28
C PHE A 493 -4.71 -0.15 -17.89
N HIS A 494 -3.66 -0.57 -18.60
CA HIS A 494 -2.71 0.31 -19.30
C HIS A 494 -3.13 0.67 -20.72
N GLY A 495 -4.26 0.17 -21.18
CA GLY A 495 -4.82 0.39 -22.52
C GLY A 495 -6.25 0.91 -22.46
N ASP A 496 -7.18 0.15 -23.05
CA ASP A 496 -8.53 0.62 -23.34
C ASP A 496 -9.33 0.97 -22.07
N ALA A 497 -9.09 0.31 -20.93
CA ALA A 497 -9.77 0.63 -19.66
C ALA A 497 -9.32 1.96 -19.04
N GLY A 498 -8.22 2.55 -19.52
CA GLY A 498 -7.83 3.92 -19.20
C GLY A 498 -7.57 4.20 -17.72
N CYS A 499 -7.38 3.16 -16.90
CA CYS A 499 -7.16 3.30 -15.45
C CYS A 499 -5.90 4.12 -15.15
N VAL A 500 -4.90 4.00 -16.04
CA VAL A 500 -3.68 4.82 -16.02
C VAL A 500 -3.92 6.31 -16.28
N ALA A 501 -5.13 6.76 -16.64
CA ALA A 501 -5.41 8.20 -16.68
C ALA A 501 -5.24 8.87 -15.31
N CYS A 502 -5.49 8.12 -14.23
CA CYS A 502 -5.27 8.57 -12.85
C CYS A 502 -4.14 7.78 -12.16
N HIS A 503 -4.04 6.47 -12.38
CA HIS A 503 -3.04 5.60 -11.76
C HIS A 503 -1.76 5.49 -12.60
N GLN A 504 -1.15 6.64 -12.88
CA GLN A 504 -0.06 6.79 -13.86
C GLN A 504 1.29 6.29 -13.37
N SER A 505 1.53 6.33 -12.06
CA SER A 505 2.85 6.10 -11.47
C SER A 505 3.19 4.61 -11.37
N ALA A 506 4.44 4.31 -11.05
CA ALA A 506 4.89 2.93 -10.88
C ALA A 506 4.42 2.30 -9.56
N GLU A 507 3.93 3.08 -8.59
CA GLU A 507 3.13 2.57 -7.46
C GLU A 507 1.62 2.61 -7.75
N LEU A 508 1.21 2.86 -9.00
CA LEU A 508 -0.19 2.90 -9.43
C LEU A 508 -0.99 3.93 -8.63
N THR A 509 -0.41 5.11 -8.45
CA THR A 509 -1.06 6.32 -7.95
C THR A 509 -0.85 7.44 -8.99
N GLY A 510 -1.30 8.66 -8.70
CA GLY A 510 -1.07 9.81 -9.55
C GLY A 510 -1.39 11.12 -8.86
N PRO A 511 -1.07 12.24 -9.52
CA PRO A 511 -1.30 13.56 -8.96
C PRO A 511 -2.78 13.94 -8.94
N GLY A 512 -3.13 14.88 -8.06
CA GLY A 512 -4.44 15.51 -8.02
C GLY A 512 -5.48 14.77 -7.18
N THR A 513 -6.66 15.40 -7.11
CA THR A 513 -7.82 14.97 -6.34
C THR A 513 -9.05 14.90 -7.24
N PHE A 514 -9.96 13.96 -6.95
CA PHE A 514 -11.11 13.67 -7.81
C PHE A 514 -12.40 13.60 -7.00
N THR A 515 -13.47 14.18 -7.52
CA THR A 515 -14.80 14.21 -6.87
C THR A 515 -15.78 13.18 -7.45
N ALA A 516 -15.52 12.68 -8.66
CA ALA A 516 -16.49 11.92 -9.43
C ALA A 516 -16.81 10.52 -8.89
N ILE A 517 -16.08 10.02 -7.89
CA ILE A 517 -16.21 8.64 -7.38
C ILE A 517 -17.09 8.59 -6.13
N THR A 518 -16.74 9.35 -5.08
CA THR A 518 -17.46 9.36 -3.79
C THR A 518 -18.29 10.62 -3.56
N ASN A 519 -18.26 11.59 -4.49
CA ASN A 519 -18.91 12.90 -4.35
C ASN A 519 -18.62 13.58 -2.98
N PRO A 520 -17.34 13.74 -2.61
CA PRO A 520 -16.97 14.26 -1.29
C PRO A 520 -17.47 15.69 -1.09
N GLN A 521 -17.81 16.02 0.16
CA GLN A 521 -18.39 17.31 0.56
C GLN A 521 -17.55 17.96 1.67
N GLY A 522 -17.92 19.18 2.09
CA GLY A 522 -17.25 19.87 3.19
C GLY A 522 -15.76 20.11 2.91
N GLY A 523 -14.90 19.86 3.89
CA GLY A 523 -13.45 19.95 3.79
C GLY A 523 -12.82 18.97 2.80
N LEU A 524 -13.59 18.00 2.30
CA LEU A 524 -13.18 17.08 1.23
C LEU A 524 -13.73 17.48 -0.14
N ALA A 525 -14.47 18.60 -0.27
CA ALA A 525 -15.08 19.03 -1.52
C ALA A 525 -14.05 19.31 -2.65
N GLY A 526 -12.77 19.47 -2.30
CA GLY A 526 -11.66 19.53 -3.26
C GLY A 526 -11.37 18.20 -3.96
N GLY A 527 -11.98 17.09 -3.53
CA GLY A 527 -11.80 15.76 -4.07
C GLY A 527 -10.96 14.84 -3.19
N ILE A 528 -10.93 13.56 -3.56
CA ILE A 528 -10.11 12.53 -2.93
C ILE A 528 -8.86 12.31 -3.76
N LYS A 529 -7.68 12.25 -3.13
CA LYS A 529 -6.43 11.93 -3.85
C LYS A 529 -6.49 10.53 -4.48
N VAL A 530 -5.72 10.29 -5.53
CA VAL A 530 -5.61 8.94 -6.14
C VAL A 530 -4.85 8.00 -5.19
N PRO A 531 -5.47 6.98 -4.58
CA PRO A 531 -4.74 6.02 -3.76
C PRO A 531 -3.80 5.16 -4.61
N SER A 532 -2.71 4.70 -4.00
CA SER A 532 -1.94 3.59 -4.60
C SER A 532 -2.78 2.32 -4.59
N LEU A 533 -2.65 1.53 -5.66
CA LEU A 533 -3.34 0.24 -5.78
C LEU A 533 -2.50 -0.95 -5.31
N ARG A 534 -1.29 -0.74 -4.79
CA ARG A 534 -0.46 -1.84 -4.25
C ARG A 534 -1.07 -2.43 -2.99
N GLY A 535 -1.19 -3.75 -2.93
CA GLY A 535 -1.82 -4.46 -1.81
C GLY A 535 -3.33 -4.24 -1.70
N ILE A 536 -4.00 -3.71 -2.75
CA ILE A 536 -5.43 -3.37 -2.72
C ILE A 536 -6.32 -4.56 -2.31
N SER A 537 -5.93 -5.80 -2.62
CA SER A 537 -6.71 -6.99 -2.23
C SER A 537 -6.87 -7.19 -0.72
N HIS A 538 -6.12 -6.45 0.11
CA HIS A 538 -6.13 -6.57 1.57
C HIS A 538 -6.94 -5.47 2.27
N THR A 539 -7.52 -4.53 1.53
CA THR A 539 -8.09 -3.30 2.11
C THR A 539 -9.59 -3.16 1.93
N ALA A 540 -10.32 -4.26 1.72
CA ALA A 540 -11.79 -4.18 1.70
C ALA A 540 -12.32 -3.66 3.07
N PRO A 541 -13.36 -2.82 3.09
CA PRO A 541 -14.09 -2.28 1.93
C PRO A 541 -13.36 -1.10 1.24
N TYR A 542 -13.72 -0.86 -0.02
CA TYR A 542 -13.06 0.05 -0.95
C TYR A 542 -13.71 1.44 -1.00
N LEU A 543 -13.00 2.35 -1.70
CA LEU A 543 -13.22 3.80 -1.75
C LEU A 543 -12.86 4.50 -0.44
N SER A 544 -12.85 5.83 -0.44
CA SER A 544 -12.43 6.63 0.73
C SER A 544 -13.43 6.61 1.88
N ASP A 545 -14.63 6.08 1.68
CA ASP A 545 -15.73 6.02 2.65
C ASP A 545 -16.13 4.57 3.01
N GLY A 546 -15.40 3.58 2.47
CA GLY A 546 -15.69 2.16 2.69
C GLY A 546 -17.05 1.72 2.13
N SER A 547 -17.67 2.47 1.22
CA SER A 547 -19.03 2.19 0.72
C SER A 547 -19.12 0.95 -0.17
N VAL A 548 -17.99 0.45 -0.67
CA VAL A 548 -17.95 -0.63 -1.66
C VAL A 548 -17.31 -1.89 -1.07
N PRO A 549 -18.05 -3.00 -0.87
CA PRO A 549 -17.55 -4.15 -0.12
C PRO A 549 -16.58 -5.06 -0.90
N THR A 550 -16.62 -5.05 -2.24
CA THR A 550 -15.86 -5.98 -3.08
C THR A 550 -15.06 -5.27 -4.15
N LEU A 551 -13.95 -5.89 -4.58
CA LEU A 551 -13.05 -5.29 -5.57
C LEU A 551 -13.73 -5.22 -6.94
N GLU A 552 -14.54 -6.23 -7.25
CA GLU A 552 -15.38 -6.31 -8.43
C GLU A 552 -16.32 -5.10 -8.51
N ALA A 553 -17.03 -4.79 -7.42
CA ALA A 553 -17.94 -3.65 -7.38
C ALA A 553 -17.19 -2.30 -7.48
N ALA A 554 -15.95 -2.22 -6.95
CA ALA A 554 -15.13 -1.02 -7.07
C ALA A 554 -14.68 -0.79 -8.51
N VAL A 555 -14.24 -1.84 -9.22
CA VAL A 555 -13.89 -1.78 -10.64
C VAL A 555 -15.11 -1.38 -11.48
N ASP A 556 -16.27 -1.98 -11.23
CA ASP A 556 -17.50 -1.66 -11.96
C ASP A 556 -17.92 -0.20 -11.77
N GLY A 557 -17.88 0.29 -10.53
CA GLY A 557 -18.20 1.69 -10.22
C GLY A 557 -17.25 2.67 -10.91
N VAL A 558 -15.94 2.41 -10.89
CA VAL A 558 -14.96 3.27 -11.56
C VAL A 558 -15.13 3.25 -13.08
N LEU A 559 -15.39 2.09 -13.69
CA LEU A 559 -15.67 2.01 -15.13
C LEU A 559 -16.92 2.81 -15.51
N GLN A 560 -17.98 2.76 -14.69
CA GLN A 560 -19.19 3.54 -14.91
C GLN A 560 -18.92 5.05 -14.83
N VAL A 561 -18.08 5.49 -13.88
CA VAL A 561 -17.66 6.90 -13.79
C VAL A 561 -16.89 7.32 -15.05
N LEU A 562 -15.95 6.49 -15.53
CA LEU A 562 -15.16 6.79 -16.72
C LEU A 562 -16.02 6.83 -18.00
N GLU A 563 -17.01 5.95 -18.13
CA GLU A 563 -18.00 5.98 -19.21
C GLU A 563 -18.85 7.27 -19.18
N GLY A 564 -19.22 7.74 -17.99
CA GLY A 564 -19.91 9.03 -17.82
C GLY A 564 -19.07 10.24 -18.25
N ILE A 565 -17.74 10.14 -18.14
CA ILE A 565 -16.79 11.19 -18.56
C ILE A 565 -16.57 11.15 -20.08
N ASP A 566 -16.40 9.95 -20.65
CA ASP A 566 -16.23 9.73 -22.08
C ASP A 566 -17.19 8.62 -22.57
N PRO A 567 -18.34 9.01 -23.15
CA PRO A 567 -19.33 8.06 -23.66
C PRO A 567 -18.89 7.27 -24.89
N THR A 568 -17.72 7.57 -25.47
CA THR A 568 -17.18 6.85 -26.64
C THR A 568 -16.34 5.63 -26.25
N ARG A 569 -16.15 5.42 -24.94
CA ARG A 569 -15.43 4.27 -24.41
C ARG A 569 -16.12 2.95 -24.79
N PRO A 570 -15.36 1.88 -25.02
CA PRO A 570 -15.93 0.58 -25.30
C PRO A 570 -16.69 0.04 -24.09
N ASP A 571 -17.72 -0.76 -24.35
CA ASP A 571 -18.35 -1.56 -23.30
C ASP A 571 -17.41 -2.70 -22.90
N PHE A 572 -17.17 -2.85 -21.60
CA PHE A 572 -16.31 -3.90 -21.05
C PHE A 572 -17.15 -5.10 -20.67
N SER A 573 -16.79 -6.26 -21.25
CA SER A 573 -17.45 -7.53 -20.96
C SER A 573 -17.26 -7.95 -19.50
N ALA A 574 -18.05 -8.92 -19.04
CA ALA A 574 -17.85 -9.53 -17.72
C ALA A 574 -16.43 -10.13 -17.57
N ASP A 575 -15.88 -10.69 -18.66
CA ASP A 575 -14.53 -11.27 -18.67
C ASP A 575 -13.47 -10.17 -18.59
N ASP A 576 -13.67 -9.01 -19.25
CA ASP A 576 -12.73 -7.87 -19.13
C ASP A 576 -12.73 -7.28 -17.71
N ARG A 577 -13.91 -7.17 -17.08
CA ARG A 577 -14.07 -6.72 -15.68
C ARG A 577 -13.39 -7.70 -14.72
N ALA A 578 -13.61 -9.00 -14.92
CA ALA A 578 -12.93 -10.04 -14.14
C ALA A 578 -11.40 -9.98 -14.32
N ALA A 579 -10.92 -9.78 -15.55
CA ALA A 579 -9.50 -9.64 -15.83
C ALA A 579 -8.87 -8.45 -15.09
N LEU A 580 -9.52 -7.28 -15.08
CA LEU A 580 -9.08 -6.12 -14.30
C LEU A 580 -8.98 -6.44 -12.80
N VAL A 581 -9.97 -7.15 -12.26
CA VAL A 581 -9.96 -7.57 -10.84
C VAL A 581 -8.78 -8.51 -10.55
N GLU A 582 -8.52 -9.49 -11.42
CA GLU A 582 -7.37 -10.40 -11.27
C GLU A 582 -6.03 -9.66 -11.38
N TYR A 583 -5.94 -8.63 -12.22
CA TYR A 583 -4.77 -7.76 -12.24
C TYR A 583 -4.59 -7.02 -10.91
N LEU A 584 -5.65 -6.43 -10.37
CA LEU A 584 -5.59 -5.73 -9.09
C LEU A 584 -5.22 -6.65 -7.91
N LYS A 585 -5.64 -7.92 -7.93
CA LYS A 585 -5.21 -8.93 -6.94
C LYS A 585 -3.72 -9.28 -7.04
N SER A 586 -3.10 -9.07 -8.20
CA SER A 586 -1.69 -9.33 -8.44
C SER A 586 -0.73 -8.22 -7.96
N LEU A 587 -1.29 -7.10 -7.47
CA LEU A 587 -0.56 -5.90 -7.00
C LEU A 587 -0.35 -5.89 -5.50
#